data_AF-A0A1I2GPS2-F1
#
_entry.id   AF-A0A1I2GPS2-F1
#
_cell.length_a   1.000
_cell.length_b   1.000
_cell.length_c   1.000
_cell.angle_alpha   90.00
_cell.angle_beta   90.00
_cell.angle_gamma   90.00
#
_symmetry.space_group_name_H-M   'P 1'
#
loop_
_entity.id
_entity.type
_entity.pdbx_description
1 polymer ?
#
loop_
_entity_poly.entity_id
_entity_poly.type
_entity_poly.pdbx_seq_one_letter_code
_entity_poly.pdbx_strand_id
1 'polypeptide(L)'
;MKQILILSFVLLTGWSAMAQSSKVNPGQTYTNNTSDTVYVIPSQKVKSLLKSAVANEINEQKLGLYQQKISLFEERTALADSAITIKKLEANYWHDQLLQNDLKLENQQIENLKLVDEKNRIRQSRVYYLVAGLVAGAVIVSL
;
A
#
# COMPACT_ATOMS: atom_id res chain seq x y z
N MET A 1 26.56 -95.44 6.70
CA MET A 1 25.75 -94.51 5.87
C MET A 1 25.01 -93.43 6.67
N LYS A 2 24.35 -93.73 7.80
CA LYS A 2 23.64 -92.70 8.61
C LYS A 2 24.52 -91.53 9.11
N GLN A 3 25.79 -91.79 9.45
CA GLN A 3 26.70 -90.75 9.95
C GLN A 3 27.16 -89.73 8.89
N ILE A 4 27.25 -90.13 7.62
CA ILE A 4 27.66 -89.25 6.51
C ILE A 4 26.52 -88.28 6.13
N LEU A 5 25.26 -88.74 6.23
CA LEU A 5 24.08 -87.91 6.03
C LEU A 5 23.92 -86.84 7.12
N ILE A 6 24.27 -87.16 8.37
CA ILE A 6 24.23 -86.18 9.46
C ILE A 6 25.32 -85.13 9.28
N LEU A 7 26.53 -85.53 8.87
CA LEU A 7 27.64 -84.61 8.67
C LEU A 7 27.38 -83.61 7.52
N SER A 8 26.79 -84.08 6.42
CA SER A 8 26.42 -83.21 5.28
C SER A 8 25.29 -82.26 5.63
N PHE A 9 24.32 -82.68 6.44
CA PHE A 9 23.24 -81.80 6.91
C PHE A 9 23.77 -80.69 7.84
N VAL A 10 24.69 -81.02 8.75
CA VAL A 10 25.30 -80.04 9.66
C VAL A 10 26.14 -79.01 8.90
N LEU A 11 26.89 -79.44 7.89
CA LEU A 11 27.68 -78.54 7.03
C LEU A 11 26.78 -77.60 6.21
N LEU A 12 25.67 -78.10 5.65
CA LEU A 12 24.69 -77.29 4.91
C LEU A 12 23.98 -76.26 5.82
N THR A 13 23.60 -76.65 7.04
CA THR A 13 23.01 -75.71 7.99
C THR A 13 24.02 -74.66 8.48
N GLY A 14 25.29 -75.05 8.68
CA GLY A 14 26.36 -74.13 9.07
C GLY A 14 26.65 -73.07 8.01
N TRP A 15 26.59 -73.43 6.73
CA TRP A 15 26.79 -72.49 5.63
C TRP A 15 25.58 -71.56 5.41
N SER A 16 24.36 -72.05 5.64
CA SER A 16 23.16 -71.19 5.60
C SER A 16 23.11 -70.14 6.72
N ALA A 17 23.74 -70.40 7.87
CA ALA A 17 23.82 -69.44 8.98
C ALA A 17 24.82 -68.30 8.70
N MET A 18 25.86 -68.55 7.89
CA MET A 18 26.83 -67.51 7.50
C MET A 18 26.38 -66.63 6.32
N ALA A 19 25.28 -66.99 5.65
CA ALA A 19 24.67 -66.18 4.60
C ALA A 19 23.71 -65.09 5.13
N GLN A 20 23.68 -64.84 6.44
CA GLN A 20 23.00 -63.67 6.99
C GLN A 20 23.75 -62.40 6.58
N SER A 21 23.35 -61.87 5.42
CA SER A 21 23.30 -60.46 5.03
C SER A 21 23.78 -59.53 6.14
N SER A 22 25.01 -59.03 6.00
CA SER A 22 25.52 -57.96 6.84
C SER A 22 24.50 -56.82 6.88
N LYS A 23 24.01 -56.49 8.08
CA LYS A 23 23.21 -55.28 8.29
C LYS A 23 24.08 -54.10 7.85
N VAL A 24 23.69 -53.46 6.75
CA VAL A 24 24.33 -52.24 6.24
C VAL A 24 24.12 -51.16 7.30
N ASN A 25 25.20 -50.79 7.98
CA ASN A 25 25.14 -49.75 9.00
C ASN A 25 25.17 -48.37 8.32
N PRO A 26 24.22 -47.47 8.61
CA PRO A 26 24.16 -46.16 7.97
C PRO A 26 25.45 -45.36 8.21
N GLY A 27 26.04 -44.80 7.15
CA GLY A 27 27.27 -44.00 7.22
C GLY A 27 28.58 -44.76 6.94
N GLN A 28 28.53 -46.06 6.64
CA GLN A 28 29.71 -46.80 6.15
C GLN A 28 29.75 -46.76 4.61
N THR A 29 30.93 -46.46 4.07
CA THR A 29 31.22 -46.59 2.63
C THR A 29 31.48 -48.06 2.33
N TYR A 30 30.69 -48.65 1.44
CA TYR A 30 30.94 -50.01 0.97
C TYR A 30 31.49 -49.94 -0.45
N THR A 31 32.73 -50.41 -0.62
CA THR A 31 33.32 -50.64 -1.94
C THR A 31 32.99 -52.06 -2.35
N ASN A 32 32.19 -52.22 -3.40
CA ASN A 32 32.06 -53.51 -4.08
C ASN A 32 33.35 -53.77 -4.90
N ASN A 33 33.61 -55.01 -5.31
CA ASN A 33 34.78 -55.39 -6.11
C ASN A 33 34.79 -54.76 -7.52
N THR A 34 33.70 -54.11 -7.92
CA THR A 34 33.65 -53.10 -9.00
C THR A 34 33.80 -51.72 -8.37
N SER A 35 34.69 -50.88 -8.90
CA SER A 35 35.19 -49.58 -8.40
C SER A 35 34.16 -48.49 -8.04
N ASP A 36 32.89 -48.82 -7.91
CA ASP A 36 31.82 -47.91 -7.54
C ASP A 36 31.67 -47.86 -6.01
N THR A 37 31.91 -46.68 -5.44
CA THR A 37 31.66 -46.37 -4.04
C THR A 37 30.17 -46.08 -3.85
N VAL A 38 29.47 -46.96 -3.12
CA VAL A 38 28.06 -46.73 -2.77
C VAL A 38 27.99 -45.98 -1.44
N TYR A 39 27.52 -44.74 -1.49
CA TYR A 39 27.27 -43.93 -0.30
C TYR A 39 25.85 -44.16 0.22
N VAL A 40 25.73 -44.76 1.41
CA VAL A 40 24.43 -45.00 2.05
C VAL A 40 24.10 -43.85 3.00
N ILE A 41 23.21 -42.96 2.56
CA ILE A 41 22.72 -41.86 3.40
C ILE A 41 21.62 -42.37 4.33
N PRO A 42 21.68 -42.08 5.65
CA PRO A 42 20.61 -42.45 6.59
C PRO A 42 19.27 -41.80 6.20
N SER A 43 18.19 -42.57 6.19
CA SER A 43 16.85 -42.10 5.79
C SER A 43 16.34 -40.92 6.62
N GLN A 44 16.73 -40.82 7.89
CA GLN A 44 16.40 -39.67 8.75
C GLN A 44 17.03 -38.37 8.25
N LYS A 45 18.27 -38.42 7.75
CA LYS A 45 19.00 -37.26 7.20
C LYS A 45 18.43 -36.85 5.84
N VAL A 46 18.00 -37.81 5.02
CA VAL A 46 17.28 -37.52 3.77
C VAL A 46 15.96 -36.81 4.05
N LYS A 47 15.17 -37.28 5.03
CA LYS A 47 13.91 -36.63 5.43
C LYS A 47 14.11 -35.23 5.98
N SER A 48 15.15 -34.97 6.76
CA SER A 48 15.42 -33.62 7.28
C SER A 48 15.87 -32.66 6.17
N LEU A 49 16.71 -33.12 5.24
CA LEU A 49 17.13 -32.33 4.09
C LEU A 49 15.96 -31.99 3.15
N LEU A 50 15.10 -32.96 2.86
CA LEU A 50 13.86 -32.73 2.07
C LEU A 50 12.92 -31.74 2.76
N LYS A 51 12.69 -31.88 4.08
CA LYS A 51 11.88 -30.92 4.84
C LYS A 51 12.47 -29.51 4.81
N SER A 52 13.79 -29.39 4.93
CA SER A 52 14.51 -28.12 4.85
C SER A 52 14.39 -27.49 3.47
N ALA A 53 14.57 -28.26 2.40
CA ALA A 53 14.44 -27.80 1.02
C ALA A 53 13.03 -27.27 0.73
N VAL A 54 11.99 -28.04 1.10
CA VAL A 54 10.59 -27.62 0.94
C VAL A 54 10.26 -26.38 1.78
N ALA A 55 10.79 -26.28 3.00
CA ALA A 55 10.59 -25.09 3.83
C ALA A 55 11.25 -23.83 3.24
N ASN A 56 12.44 -23.98 2.66
CA ASN A 56 13.12 -22.88 1.96
C ASN A 56 12.34 -22.41 0.73
N GLU A 57 11.86 -23.34 -0.10
CA GLU A 57 11.05 -23.01 -1.27
C GLU A 57 9.76 -22.25 -0.88
N ILE A 58 9.08 -22.71 0.18
CA ILE A 58 7.89 -22.02 0.71
C ILE A 58 8.25 -20.62 1.22
N ASN A 59 9.40 -20.45 1.88
CA ASN A 59 9.84 -19.16 2.39
C ASN A 59 10.19 -18.19 1.26
N GLU A 60 10.82 -18.66 0.17
CA GLU A 60 11.09 -17.86 -1.02
C GLU A 60 9.78 -17.40 -1.68
N GLN A 61 8.81 -18.30 -1.83
CA GLN A 61 7.48 -17.95 -2.36
C GLN A 61 6.77 -16.91 -1.48
N LYS A 62 6.82 -17.07 -0.15
CA LYS A 62 6.27 -16.08 0.78
C LYS A 62 6.97 -14.72 0.65
N LEU A 63 8.29 -14.71 0.52
CA LEU A 63 9.05 -13.48 0.33
C LEU A 63 8.62 -12.75 -0.94
N GLY A 64 8.47 -13.49 -2.06
CA GLY A 64 7.97 -12.93 -3.31
C GLY A 64 6.56 -12.33 -3.18
N LEU A 65 5.65 -13.03 -2.49
CA LEU A 65 4.30 -12.51 -2.20
C LEU A 65 4.34 -11.25 -1.32
N TYR A 66 5.22 -11.19 -0.32
CA TYR A 66 5.37 -9.99 0.51
C TYR A 66 5.93 -8.81 -0.28
N GLN A 67 6.93 -9.03 -1.13
CA GLN A 67 7.46 -7.99 -2.01
C GLN A 67 6.38 -7.44 -2.94
N GLN A 68 5.58 -8.31 -3.56
CA GLN A 68 4.47 -7.89 -4.41
C GLN A 68 3.38 -7.13 -3.63
N LYS A 69 3.11 -7.54 -2.38
CA LYS A 69 2.17 -6.84 -1.52
C LYS A 69 2.66 -5.44 -1.13
N ILE A 70 3.96 -5.32 -0.83
CA ILE A 70 4.59 -4.03 -0.50
C ILE A 70 4.52 -3.09 -1.71
N SER A 71 4.93 -3.56 -2.90
CA SER A 71 4.90 -2.71 -4.10
C SER A 71 3.49 -2.21 -4.43
N LEU A 72 2.47 -3.07 -4.26
CA LEU A 72 1.07 -2.69 -4.47
C LEU A 72 0.62 -1.63 -3.45
N PHE A 73 1.04 -1.73 -2.19
CA PHE A 73 0.75 -0.71 -1.19
C PHE A 73 1.47 0.61 -1.46
N GLU A 74 2.72 0.57 -1.90
CA GLU A 74 3.47 1.77 -2.28
C GLU A 74 2.80 2.49 -3.44
N GLU A 75 2.39 1.76 -4.48
CA GLU A 75 1.65 2.32 -5.63
C GLU A 75 0.32 2.95 -5.18
N ARG A 76 -0.46 2.24 -4.36
CA ARG A 76 -1.72 2.79 -3.81
C ARG A 76 -1.50 4.04 -2.98
N THR A 77 -0.44 4.07 -2.18
CA THR A 77 -0.10 5.23 -1.34
C THR A 77 0.28 6.42 -2.21
N ALA A 78 1.10 6.20 -3.24
CA ALA A 78 1.46 7.24 -4.21
C ALA A 78 0.23 7.81 -4.95
N LEU A 79 -0.71 6.95 -5.35
CA LEU A 79 -1.97 7.37 -5.96
C LEU A 79 -2.84 8.17 -4.99
N ALA A 80 -2.93 7.73 -3.73
CA ALA A 80 -3.69 8.44 -2.70
C ALA A 80 -3.09 9.83 -2.41
N ASP A 81 -1.77 9.93 -2.28
CA ASP A 81 -1.08 11.20 -2.06
C ASP A 81 -1.27 12.17 -3.24
N SER A 82 -1.23 11.65 -4.46
CA SER A 82 -1.54 12.42 -5.67
C SER A 82 -2.97 12.95 -5.64
N ALA A 83 -3.94 12.10 -5.32
CA ALA A 83 -5.35 12.49 -5.23
C ALA A 83 -5.60 13.54 -4.14
N ILE A 84 -4.95 13.40 -2.98
CA ILE A 84 -5.01 14.38 -1.88
C ILE A 84 -4.43 15.72 -2.35
N THR A 85 -3.31 15.69 -3.03
CA THR A 85 -2.65 16.90 -3.56
C THR A 85 -3.55 17.62 -4.55
N ILE A 86 -4.17 16.89 -5.48
CA ILE A 86 -5.13 17.45 -6.44
C ILE A 86 -6.32 18.07 -5.70
N LYS A 87 -6.90 17.37 -4.72
CA LYS A 87 -8.03 17.90 -3.94
C LYS A 87 -7.66 19.15 -3.16
N LYS A 88 -6.45 19.22 -2.62
CA LYS A 88 -5.93 20.42 -1.96
C LYS A 88 -5.79 21.59 -2.92
N LEU A 89 -5.27 21.37 -4.13
CA LEU A 89 -5.18 22.41 -5.16
C LEU A 89 -6.57 22.91 -5.56
N GLU A 90 -7.52 22.00 -5.74
CA GLU A 90 -8.91 22.32 -6.05
C GLU A 90 -9.56 23.18 -4.94
N ALA A 91 -9.36 22.79 -3.68
CA ALA A 91 -9.87 23.54 -2.53
C ALA A 91 -9.27 24.95 -2.45
N ASN A 92 -7.95 25.07 -2.65
CA ASN A 92 -7.28 26.37 -2.66
C ASN A 92 -7.81 27.26 -3.79
N TYR A 93 -7.98 26.71 -5.00
CA TYR A 93 -8.54 27.44 -6.13
C TYR A 93 -9.94 27.99 -5.80
N TRP A 94 -10.83 27.17 -5.26
CA TRP A 94 -12.17 27.61 -4.89
C TRP A 94 -12.15 28.64 -3.75
N HIS A 95 -11.24 28.49 -2.80
CA HIS A 95 -11.06 29.47 -1.73
C HIS A 95 -10.66 30.84 -2.28
N ASP A 96 -9.70 30.89 -3.19
CA ASP A 96 -9.26 32.13 -3.83
C ASP A 96 -10.38 32.78 -4.65
N GLN A 97 -11.18 31.97 -5.35
CA GLN A 97 -12.35 32.46 -6.10
C GLN A 97 -13.41 33.06 -5.16
N LEU A 98 -13.67 32.43 -4.02
CA LEU A 98 -14.61 32.95 -3.03
C LEU A 98 -14.11 34.29 -2.45
N LEU A 99 -12.84 34.37 -2.08
CA LEU A 99 -12.24 35.62 -1.58
C LEU A 99 -12.36 36.76 -2.60
N GLN A 100 -12.11 36.49 -3.89
CA GLN A 100 -12.27 37.49 -4.93
C GLN A 100 -13.73 37.94 -5.09
N ASN A 101 -14.68 37.03 -4.95
CA ASN A 101 -16.10 37.36 -5.03
C ASN A 101 -16.56 38.17 -3.82
N ASP A 102 -16.10 37.82 -2.62
CA ASP A 102 -16.39 38.58 -1.40
C ASP A 102 -15.88 40.02 -1.50
N LEU A 103 -14.65 40.20 -2.00
CA LEU A 103 -14.09 41.54 -2.26
C LEU A 103 -14.90 42.31 -3.30
N LYS A 104 -15.38 41.66 -4.37
CA LYS A 104 -16.24 42.31 -5.36
C LYS A 104 -17.58 42.74 -4.76
N LEU A 105 -18.19 41.89 -3.95
CA LEU A 105 -19.45 42.18 -3.28
C LEU A 105 -19.30 43.33 -2.29
N GLU A 106 -18.24 43.35 -1.51
CA GLU A 106 -17.93 44.44 -0.58
C GLU A 106 -17.75 45.77 -1.33
N ASN A 107 -16.97 45.77 -2.42
CA ASN A 107 -16.80 46.96 -3.26
C ASN A 107 -18.14 47.47 -3.84
N GLN A 108 -19.01 46.57 -4.30
CA GLN A 108 -20.35 46.93 -4.78
C GLN A 108 -21.22 47.50 -3.66
N GLN A 109 -21.14 46.96 -2.44
CA GLN A 109 -21.87 47.51 -1.29
C GLN A 109 -21.39 48.93 -0.95
N ILE A 110 -20.08 49.15 -0.93
CA ILE A 110 -19.50 50.49 -0.70
C ILE A 110 -19.95 51.47 -1.78
N GLU A 111 -19.94 51.07 -3.05
CA GLU A 111 -20.41 51.90 -4.16
C GLU A 111 -21.91 52.24 -4.01
N ASN A 112 -22.75 51.26 -3.70
CA ASN A 112 -24.17 51.48 -3.46
C ASN A 112 -24.43 52.45 -2.30
N LEU A 113 -23.67 52.33 -1.20
CA LEU A 113 -23.76 53.27 -0.08
C LEU A 113 -23.41 54.70 -0.53
N LYS A 114 -22.33 54.87 -1.31
CA LYS A 114 -21.96 56.19 -1.87
C LYS A 114 -23.06 56.77 -2.76
N LEU A 115 -23.68 55.95 -3.60
CA LEU A 115 -24.78 56.38 -4.46
C LEU A 115 -26.01 56.81 -3.67
N VAL A 116 -26.32 56.09 -2.57
CA VAL A 116 -27.41 56.48 -1.66
C VAL A 116 -27.13 57.82 -0.98
N ASP A 117 -25.91 58.01 -0.48
CA ASP A 117 -25.48 59.26 0.13
C ASP A 117 -25.53 60.43 -0.86
N GLU A 118 -25.04 60.24 -2.07
CA GLU A 118 -25.08 61.24 -3.13
C GLU A 118 -26.52 61.58 -3.54
N LYS A 119 -27.40 60.58 -3.66
CA LYS A 119 -28.83 60.77 -3.92
C LYS A 119 -29.50 61.58 -2.81
N ASN A 120 -29.16 61.32 -1.55
CA ASN A 120 -29.68 62.06 -0.41
C ASN A 120 -29.17 63.51 -0.40
N ARG A 121 -27.89 63.73 -0.68
CA ARG A 121 -27.29 65.07 -0.85
C ARG A 121 -27.99 65.87 -1.96
N ILE A 122 -28.22 65.26 -3.11
CA ILE A 122 -28.92 65.89 -4.24
C ILE A 122 -30.38 66.19 -3.87
N ARG A 123 -31.05 65.31 -3.13
CA ARG A 123 -32.41 65.57 -2.65
C ARG A 123 -32.45 66.78 -1.71
N GLN A 124 -31.52 66.86 -0.77
CA GLN A 124 -31.41 68.01 0.15
C GLN A 124 -31.14 69.30 -0.62
N SER A 125 -30.19 69.31 -1.57
CA SER A 125 -29.90 70.52 -2.36
C SER A 125 -31.12 70.98 -3.15
N ARG A 126 -31.88 70.06 -3.77
CA ARG A 126 -33.14 70.39 -4.45
C ARG A 126 -34.18 71.02 -3.52
N VAL A 127 -34.30 70.52 -2.29
CA VAL A 127 -35.20 71.12 -1.28
C VAL A 127 -34.73 72.53 -0.93
N TYR A 128 -33.43 72.75 -0.72
CA TYR A 128 -32.88 74.08 -0.46
C TYR A 128 -33.19 75.07 -1.60
N TYR A 129 -32.97 74.69 -2.86
CA TYR A 129 -33.29 75.55 -4.01
C TYR A 129 -34.78 75.85 -4.11
N LEU A 130 -35.65 74.87 -3.85
CA LEU A 130 -37.10 75.06 -3.88
C LEU A 130 -37.55 76.02 -2.78
N VAL A 131 -37.07 75.84 -1.55
CA VAL A 131 -37.39 76.73 -0.42
C VAL A 131 -36.85 78.14 -0.67
N ALA A 132 -35.62 78.28 -1.14
CA ALA A 132 -35.05 79.58 -1.48
C ALA A 132 -35.86 80.30 -2.58
N GLY A 133 -36.31 79.56 -3.60
CA GLY A 133 -37.18 80.09 -4.66
C GLY A 133 -38.54 80.55 -4.14
N LEU A 134 -39.17 79.78 -3.24
CA LEU A 134 -40.43 80.17 -2.61
C LEU A 134 -40.28 81.43 -1.75
N VAL A 135 -39.22 81.51 -0.93
CA VAL A 135 -38.94 82.69 -0.09
C VAL A 135 -38.68 83.91 -0.96
N ALA A 136 -37.82 83.80 -1.98
CA ALA A 136 -37.55 84.90 -2.90
C ALA A 136 -38.82 85.35 -3.65
N GLY A 137 -39.64 84.41 -4.12
CA GLY A 137 -40.92 84.71 -4.75
C GLY A 137 -41.90 85.42 -3.80
N ALA A 138 -41.99 84.97 -2.54
CA ALA A 138 -42.83 85.62 -1.53
C ALA A 138 -42.39 87.06 -1.25
N VAL A 139 -41.07 87.30 -1.13
CA VAL A 139 -40.51 88.64 -0.92
C VAL A 139 -40.85 89.57 -2.09
N ILE A 140 -40.70 89.11 -3.34
CA ILE A 140 -41.02 89.90 -4.54
C ILE A 140 -42.51 90.23 -4.61
N VAL A 141 -43.40 89.28 -4.28
CA VAL A 141 -44.86 89.50 -4.30
C VAL A 141 -45.32 90.43 -3.16
N SER A 142 -44.59 90.47 -2.05
CA SER A 142 -44.90 91.31 -0.89
C SER A 142 -44.37 92.75 -0.98
N LEU A 143 -43.54 93.05 -1.98
CA LEU A 143 -43.00 94.38 -2.28
C LEU A 143 -43.91 95.12 -3.28
#